data_AF-A0A847Z6H8-F1
#
_entry.id   AF-A0A847Z6H8-F1
#
_cell.length_a   1.000
_cell.length_b   1.000
_cell.length_c   1.000
_cell.angle_alpha   90.00
_cell.angle_beta   90.00
_cell.angle_gamma   90.00
#
_symmetry.space_group_name_H-M   'P 1'
#
loop_
_entity.id
_entity.type
_entity.pdbx_description
1 polymer ?
#
loop_
_entity_poly.entity_id
_entity_poly.type
_entity_poly.pdbx_seq_one_letter_code
_entity_poly.pdbx_strand_id
1 'polypeptide(L)'
;MELWYSENHTDNVRFSIKMNRQLFSCESDFQRIDIYDSYEFGRILILDGFLMVTEKDEFIYHEMITHVPMAVNPAIENILLIGAGDGGAVRELCRYETNKNIDMVEIDKAV
;
A
#
# COMPACT_ATOMS: atom_id res chain seq x y z
N MET A 1 22.16 5.00 -17.25
CA MET A 1 21.42 6.07 -16.53
C MET A 1 21.02 5.50 -15.19
N GLU A 2 21.26 6.21 -14.10
CA GLU A 2 20.76 5.79 -12.78
C GLU A 2 19.32 6.26 -12.61
N LEU A 3 18.41 5.37 -12.23
CA LEU A 3 17.03 5.69 -11.93
C LEU A 3 16.90 5.85 -10.40
N TRP A 4 16.50 7.05 -9.97
CA TRP A 4 16.26 7.36 -8.57
C TRP A 4 14.83 7.85 -8.40
N TYR A 5 14.11 7.25 -7.46
CA TYR A 5 12.87 7.80 -6.94
C TYR A 5 13.21 8.84 -5.86
N SER A 6 12.43 9.92 -5.79
CA SER A 6 12.62 11.00 -4.82
C SER A 6 11.29 11.60 -4.40
N GLU A 7 10.98 11.53 -3.11
CA GLU A 7 9.81 12.17 -2.50
C GLU A 7 10.26 13.35 -1.63
N ASN A 8 9.68 14.53 -1.85
CA ASN A 8 9.94 15.69 -0.99
C ASN A 8 8.92 15.71 0.14
N HIS A 9 9.36 15.46 1.38
CA HIS A 9 8.49 15.50 2.56
C HIS A 9 8.31 16.93 3.08
N THR A 10 9.36 17.76 2.97
CA THR A 10 9.34 19.20 3.29
C THR A 10 10.28 19.93 2.35
N ASP A 11 10.32 21.27 2.42
CA ASP A 11 11.27 22.10 1.65
C ASP A 11 12.74 21.72 1.87
N ASN A 12 13.07 21.10 3.02
CA ASN A 12 14.43 20.77 3.42
C ASN A 12 14.66 19.26 3.62
N VAL A 13 13.66 18.41 3.37
CA VAL A 13 13.75 16.96 3.59
C VAL A 13 13.25 16.21 2.36
N ARG A 14 14.12 15.36 1.81
CA ARG A 14 13.81 14.46 0.71
C ARG A 14 14.18 13.04 1.09
N PHE A 15 13.31 12.10 0.76
CA PHE A 15 13.59 10.68 0.79
C PHE A 15 13.87 10.19 -0.63
N SER A 16 14.86 9.31 -0.80
CA SER A 16 15.25 8.87 -2.14
C SER A 16 15.67 7.42 -2.12
N ILE A 17 15.20 6.67 -3.12
CA ILE A 17 15.47 5.24 -3.24
C ILE A 17 16.03 4.98 -4.64
N LYS A 18 17.09 4.19 -4.72
CA LYS A 18 17.65 3.76 -6.01
C LYS A 18 16.77 2.67 -6.61
N MET A 19 16.26 2.92 -7.81
CA MET A 19 15.39 1.99 -8.54
C MET A 19 16.22 1.12 -9.48
N ASN A 20 15.78 -0.12 -9.67
CA ASN A 20 16.29 -1.02 -10.69
C ASN A 20 15.62 -0.73 -12.04
N ARG A 21 14.28 -0.80 -12.09
CA ARG A 21 13.49 -0.57 -13.31
C ARG A 21 12.03 -0.24 -13.00
N GLN A 22 11.35 0.40 -13.95
CA GLN A 22 9.90 0.52 -13.94
C GLN A 22 9.26 -0.75 -14.51
N LEU A 23 8.24 -1.27 -13.83
CA LEU A 23 7.47 -2.44 -14.25
C LEU A 23 6.16 -2.05 -14.93
N PHE A 24 5.51 -1.00 -14.42
CA PHE A 24 4.20 -0.57 -14.87
C PHE A 24 4.03 0.93 -14.65
N SER A 25 3.24 1.56 -15.52
CA SER A 25 2.85 2.96 -15.44
C SER A 25 1.52 3.13 -16.16
N CYS A 26 0.53 3.70 -15.50
CA CYS A 26 -0.69 4.17 -16.14
C CYS A 26 -1.23 5.42 -15.45
N GLU A 27 -2.20 6.04 -16.09
CA GLU A 27 -3.01 7.11 -15.52
C GLU A 27 -4.46 6.63 -15.56
N SER A 28 -5.10 6.56 -14.40
CA SER A 28 -6.52 6.25 -14.26
C SER A 28 -7.34 7.54 -14.33
N ASP A 29 -8.66 7.44 -14.17
CA ASP A 29 -9.52 8.61 -14.03
C ASP A 29 -9.26 9.40 -12.72
N PHE A 30 -8.48 8.84 -11.78
CA PHE A 30 -8.25 9.38 -10.44
C PHE A 30 -6.81 9.81 -10.20
N GLN A 31 -5.83 9.03 -10.66
CA GLN A 31 -4.42 9.22 -10.31
C GLN A 31 -3.48 8.50 -11.27
N ARG A 32 -2.20 8.88 -11.20
CA ARG A 32 -1.11 8.13 -11.81
C ARG A 32 -0.70 6.96 -10.94
N ILE A 33 -0.53 5.79 -11.53
CA ILE A 33 -0.12 4.55 -10.86
C ILE A 33 1.18 4.07 -11.47
N ASP A 34 2.22 3.95 -10.65
CA ASP A 34 3.51 3.41 -11.06
C ASP A 34 3.94 2.23 -10.17
N ILE A 35 4.50 1.21 -10.80
CA ILE A 35 5.15 0.08 -10.10
C ILE A 35 6.62 0.03 -10.51
N TYR A 36 7.50 -0.01 -9.52
CA TYR A 36 8.94 -0.14 -9.73
C TYR A 36 9.50 -1.38 -9.01
N ASP A 37 10.57 -1.95 -9.56
CA ASP A 37 11.48 -2.80 -8.79
C ASP A 37 12.60 -1.91 -8.21
N SER A 38 12.85 -2.00 -6.92
CA SER A 38 13.98 -1.37 -6.25
C SER A 38 15.05 -2.39 -5.84
N TYR A 39 16.27 -1.91 -5.57
CA TYR A 39 17.34 -2.79 -5.09
C TYR A 39 17.19 -3.18 -3.62
N GLU A 40 16.66 -2.29 -2.78
CA GLU A 40 16.67 -2.46 -1.33
C GLU A 40 15.32 -2.94 -0.77
N PHE A 41 14.21 -2.49 -1.35
CA PHE A 41 12.86 -2.63 -0.79
C PHE A 41 11.93 -3.55 -1.60
N GLY A 42 12.47 -4.21 -2.64
CA GLY A 42 11.65 -5.03 -3.55
C GLY A 42 10.76 -4.16 -4.42
N ARG A 43 9.55 -4.66 -4.72
CA ARG A 43 8.54 -3.92 -5.51
C ARG A 43 7.97 -2.74 -4.72
N ILE A 44 7.76 -1.62 -5.41
CA ILE A 44 7.23 -0.40 -4.83
C ILE A 44 6.01 0.05 -5.62
N LEU A 45 4.92 0.36 -4.91
CA LEU A 45 3.73 1.03 -5.44
C LEU A 45 3.83 2.53 -5.17
N ILE A 46 3.67 3.32 -6.22
CA ILE A 46 3.70 4.79 -6.17
C ILE A 46 2.42 5.32 -6.81
N LEU A 47 1.72 6.22 -6.11
CA LEU A 47 0.52 6.88 -6.60
C LEU A 47 0.77 8.40 -6.63
N ASP A 48 0.55 9.04 -7.78
CA ASP A 48 0.84 10.47 -8.01
C ASP A 48 2.25 10.92 -7.57
N GLY A 49 3.22 10.01 -7.62
CA GLY A 49 4.59 10.27 -7.20
C GLY A 49 4.86 10.09 -5.70
N PHE A 50 3.86 9.73 -4.90
CA PHE A 50 4.00 9.42 -3.47
C PHE A 50 4.18 7.92 -3.23
N LEU A 51 5.11 7.57 -2.35
CA LEU A 51 5.38 6.20 -1.95
C LEU A 51 4.18 5.68 -1.14
N MET A 52 3.52 4.63 -1.64
CA MET A 52 2.41 4.03 -0.90
C MET A 52 2.90 2.88 -0.02
N VAL A 53 3.51 1.86 -0.63
CA VAL A 53 4.00 0.67 0.05
C VAL A 53 5.24 0.11 -0.65
N THR A 54 6.08 -0.57 0.13
CA THR A 54 7.17 -1.39 -0.41
C THR A 54 7.02 -2.84 0.01
N GLU A 55 7.36 -3.77 -0.87
CA GLU A 55 7.22 -5.21 -0.65
C GLU A 55 7.96 -5.69 0.61
N LYS A 56 9.10 -5.08 0.93
CA LYS A 56 9.95 -5.52 2.04
C LYS A 56 9.36 -5.20 3.42
N ASP A 57 8.61 -4.10 3.55
CA ASP A 57 8.22 -3.57 4.85
C ASP A 57 6.73 -3.21 4.99
N GLU A 58 5.91 -3.43 3.95
CA GLU A 58 4.46 -3.20 3.98
C GLU A 58 3.76 -3.90 5.15
N PHE A 59 4.23 -5.09 5.55
CA PHE A 59 3.69 -5.82 6.69
C PHE A 59 3.65 -4.99 7.97
N ILE A 60 4.61 -4.08 8.19
CA ILE A 60 4.64 -3.21 9.37
C ILE A 60 3.41 -2.30 9.37
N TYR A 61 3.07 -1.73 8.22
CA TYR A 61 1.90 -0.87 8.06
C TYR A 61 0.61 -1.68 8.16
N HIS A 62 0.49 -2.78 7.42
CA HIS A 62 -0.76 -3.55 7.34
C HIS A 62 -1.08 -4.31 8.62
N GLU A 63 -0.09 -4.87 9.32
CA GLU A 63 -0.29 -5.48 10.63
C GLU A 63 -0.77 -4.44 11.64
N MET A 64 -0.19 -3.24 11.64
CA MET A 64 -0.56 -2.20 12.60
C MET A 64 -1.95 -1.64 12.35
N ILE A 65 -2.31 -1.35 11.10
CA ILE A 65 -3.65 -0.82 10.77
C ILE A 65 -4.75 -1.86 10.96
N THR A 66 -4.41 -3.15 10.90
CA THR A 66 -5.36 -4.27 10.98
C THR A 66 -5.47 -4.86 12.38
N HIS A 67 -4.36 -5.29 12.96
CA HIS A 67 -4.38 -6.09 14.19
C HIS A 67 -4.66 -5.25 15.43
N VAL A 68 -4.27 -3.98 15.45
CA VAL A 68 -4.58 -3.08 16.57
C VAL A 68 -6.09 -2.94 16.78
N PRO A 69 -6.92 -2.57 15.77
CA PRO A 69 -8.37 -2.51 15.98
C PRO A 69 -8.99 -3.89 16.24
N MET A 70 -8.51 -4.95 15.58
CA MET A 70 -9.02 -6.31 15.81
C MET A 70 -8.74 -6.83 17.22
N ALA A 71 -7.65 -6.39 17.85
CA ALA A 71 -7.32 -6.75 19.23
C ALA A 71 -8.22 -6.07 20.28
N VAL A 72 -8.83 -4.92 19.94
CA VAL A 72 -9.73 -4.19 20.86
C VAL A 72 -11.04 -4.96 21.07
N ASN A 73 -11.57 -5.58 20.02
CA ASN A 73 -12.78 -6.40 20.10
C ASN A 73 -12.59 -7.72 19.33
N PRO A 74 -12.32 -8.83 20.03
CA PRO A 74 -12.13 -10.15 19.40
C PRO A 74 -13.38 -10.72 18.71
N ALA A 75 -14.56 -10.11 18.92
CA ALA A 75 -15.83 -10.56 18.34
C ALA A 75 -16.26 -9.74 17.11
N ILE A 76 -15.33 -9.04 16.45
CA ILE A 76 -15.60 -8.40 15.16
C ILE A 76 -15.87 -9.48 14.10
N GLU A 77 -16.98 -9.32 13.38
CA GLU A 77 -17.41 -10.25 12.33
C GLU A 77 -17.67 -9.58 10.97
N ASN A 78 -18.01 -8.29 10.96
CA ASN A 78 -18.32 -7.54 9.74
C ASN A 78 -17.46 -6.29 9.68
N ILE A 79 -16.76 -6.10 8.57
CA ILE A 79 -15.72 -5.08 8.43
C ILE A 79 -15.94 -4.32 7.13
N LEU A 80 -15.86 -2.99 7.20
CA LEU A 80 -15.80 -2.10 6.04
C LEU A 80 -14.39 -1.51 5.96
N LEU A 81 -13.71 -1.77 4.85
CA LEU A 81 -12.46 -1.11 4.46
C LEU A 81 -12.75 -0.07 3.39
N ILE A 82 -12.25 1.13 3.60
CA ILE A 82 -12.33 2.24 2.63
C ILE A 82 -10.94 2.42 2.01
N GLY A 83 -10.85 2.33 0.69
CA GLY A 83 -9.60 2.24 -0.04
C GLY A 83 -9.02 0.82 -0.01
N ALA A 84 -7.75 0.70 0.37
CA ALA A 84 -6.99 -0.55 0.46
C ALA A 84 -6.81 -1.28 -0.88
N GLY A 85 -6.74 -0.53 -2.00
CA GLY A 85 -6.51 -1.09 -3.33
C GLY A 85 -5.25 -1.98 -3.46
N ASP A 86 -4.21 -1.74 -2.66
CA ASP A 86 -3.01 -2.62 -2.61
C ASP A 86 -3.29 -4.02 -2.02
N GLY A 87 -4.42 -4.18 -1.33
CA GLY A 87 -4.90 -5.45 -0.79
C GLY A 87 -4.22 -5.94 0.50
N GLY A 88 -3.20 -5.26 1.02
CA GLY A 88 -2.46 -5.73 2.20
C GLY A 88 -3.32 -5.77 3.47
N ALA A 89 -4.20 -4.77 3.67
CA ALA A 89 -5.09 -4.77 4.84
C ALA A 89 -6.12 -5.92 4.78
N VAL A 90 -6.69 -6.18 3.59
CA VAL A 90 -7.63 -7.31 3.39
C VAL A 90 -6.92 -8.64 3.64
N ARG A 91 -5.68 -8.80 3.17
CA ARG A 91 -4.86 -10.00 3.42
C ARG A 91 -4.71 -10.27 4.92
N GLU A 92 -4.41 -9.24 5.71
CA GLU A 92 -4.26 -9.40 7.16
C GLU A 92 -5.59 -9.71 7.86
N LEU A 93 -6.70 -9.10 7.42
CA LEU A 93 -8.04 -9.41 7.94
C LEU A 93 -8.48 -10.85 7.64
N CYS A 94 -8.11 -11.39 6.48
CA CYS A 94 -8.42 -12.78 6.10
C CYS A 94 -7.75 -13.83 7.02
N ARG A 95 -6.85 -13.42 7.93
CA ARG A 95 -6.27 -14.32 8.94
C ARG A 95 -7.22 -14.60 10.12
N TYR A 96 -8.27 -13.81 10.29
CA TYR A 96 -9.23 -13.97 11.39
C TYR A 96 -10.42 -14.83 10.95
N GLU A 97 -10.53 -16.04 11.50
CA GLU A 97 -11.64 -16.95 11.22
C GLU A 97 -13.01 -16.45 11.71
N THR A 98 -13.02 -15.45 12.59
CA THR A 98 -14.26 -14.82 13.10
C THR A 98 -14.91 -13.89 12.08
N ASN A 99 -14.17 -13.44 11.07
CA ASN A 99 -14.67 -12.53 10.04
C ASN A 99 -15.67 -13.26 9.14
N LYS A 100 -16.89 -12.74 9.05
CA LYS A 100 -17.95 -13.24 8.17
C LYS A 100 -18.02 -12.46 6.87
N ASN A 101 -17.90 -11.13 6.94
CA ASN A 101 -17.96 -10.25 5.78
C ASN A 101 -16.87 -9.17 5.86
N ILE A 102 -16.18 -8.94 4.74
CA ILE A 102 -15.22 -7.86 4.55
C ILE A 102 -15.62 -7.13 3.27
N ASP A 103 -16.16 -5.92 3.42
CA ASP A 103 -16.48 -5.04 2.31
C ASP A 103 -15.29 -4.12 2.05
N MET A 104 -14.63 -4.26 0.91
CA MET A 104 -13.58 -3.33 0.46
C MET A 104 -14.16 -2.37 -0.58
N VAL A 105 -14.11 -1.08 -0.29
CA VAL A 105 -14.64 -0.02 -1.14
C VAL A 105 -13.49 0.85 -1.63
N GLU A 106 -12.95 0.47 -2.79
CA GLU A 106 -11.93 1.22 -3.53
C GLU A 106 -12.60 1.98 -4.68
N ILE A 107 -12.27 3.27 -4.81
CA ILE A 107 -12.85 4.14 -5.84
C ILE A 107 -12.16 3.92 -7.20
N ASP A 108 -10.86 3.64 -7.17
CA ASP A 108 -10.06 3.46 -8.37
C ASP A 108 -9.79 1.98 -8.64
N LYS A 109 -10.55 1.41 -9.58
CA LYS A 109 -10.41 0.00 -10.00
C LYS A 109 -9.03 -0.33 -10.60
N ALA A 110 -8.27 0.67 -11.03
CA ALA A 110 -6.96 0.45 -11.62
C ALA A 110 -5.86 0.19 -10.57
N VAL A 111 -6.09 0.54 -9.30
CA VAL A 111 -5.23 0.22 -8.15
C VAL A 111 -5.48 -1.21 -7.71
#